data_AF-A0A0N4UIS1-F1
#
_entry.id   AF-A0A0N4UIS1-F1
#
_cell.length_a   1.000
_cell.length_b   1.000
_cell.length_c   1.000
_cell.angle_alpha   90.00
_cell.angle_beta   90.00
_cell.angle_gamma   90.00
#
_symmetry.space_group_name_H-M   'P 1'
#
loop_
_entity.id
_entity.type
_entity.pdbx_description
1 polymer ?
#
loop_
_entity_poly.entity_id
_entity_poly.type
_entity_poly.pdbx_seq_one_letter_code
_entity_poly.pdbx_strand_id
1 'polypeptide(L)'
;MEQYTENYCWVQNTYFLPLHDYIPHNYAERENRQIGYYQWVPFVLALEALLFYVPTIVWRLLSWQSGIWYSYYITIGCIHVQSLVQMACDSRLLDLESRNRALQTIATNVEEALHVKHQVMSGNRLKLLNLIICTRSSGAAVTFLYISVKILYTVNIVGQIFLLNTFLGNRSKWYGLQVLGNVHRHTVQCVLMINMFNEKIFLFLWFWYFLLAGATICSLFYWIYISIVPSRQLNFVGKYLTGIEGYKMVDSQSLRRFVFHFLRQDGVFLLRMVATHAGELPCYELAKTLWNKYCDNKEGKMHDV
;
A
#
# COMPACT_ATOMS: atom_id res chain seq x y z
N MET A 1 -43.68 8.17 26.06
CA MET A 1 -42.86 9.31 26.55
C MET A 1 -41.37 9.02 26.40
N GLU A 2 -40.88 7.85 26.80
CA GLU A 2 -39.45 7.49 26.67
C GLU A 2 -38.88 7.68 25.26
N GLN A 3 -39.51 7.12 24.22
CA GLN A 3 -39.07 7.32 22.82
C GLN A 3 -39.04 8.80 22.39
N TYR A 4 -39.96 9.62 22.89
CA TYR A 4 -39.96 11.05 22.60
C TYR A 4 -38.77 11.72 23.29
N THR A 5 -38.52 11.42 24.57
CA THR A 5 -37.37 11.92 25.32
C THR A 5 -36.06 11.50 24.66
N GLU A 6 -35.93 10.24 24.22
CA GLU A 6 -34.74 9.73 23.52
C GLU A 6 -34.51 10.44 22.18
N ASN A 7 -35.55 10.55 21.34
CA ASN A 7 -35.46 11.26 20.05
C ASN A 7 -35.12 12.74 20.26
N TYR A 8 -35.72 13.37 21.27
CA TYR A 8 -35.43 14.75 21.62
C TYR A 8 -33.98 14.94 22.08
N CYS A 9 -33.48 14.08 22.97
CA CYS A 9 -32.08 14.11 23.42
C CYS A 9 -31.08 13.74 22.29
N TRP A 10 -31.51 13.04 21.23
CA TRP A 10 -30.66 12.72 20.06
C TRP A 10 -30.57 13.86 19.04
N VAL A 11 -31.70 14.52 18.77
CA VAL A 11 -31.76 15.67 17.85
C VAL A 11 -31.16 16.91 18.50
N GLN A 12 -31.34 17.10 19.81
CA GLN A 12 -30.78 18.23 20.53
C GLN A 12 -29.35 17.94 21.02
N ASN A 13 -28.43 18.89 20.81
CA ASN A 13 -27.07 18.77 21.31
C ASN A 13 -27.00 18.76 22.85
N THR A 14 -26.09 17.96 23.39
CA THR A 14 -25.85 17.85 24.84
C THR A 14 -24.69 18.75 25.29
N TYR A 15 -24.75 19.33 26.49
CA TYR A 15 -23.63 20.04 27.11
C TYR A 15 -23.24 19.44 28.47
N PHE A 16 -21.97 19.59 28.87
CA PHE A 16 -21.48 19.14 30.17
C PHE A 16 -21.78 20.16 31.28
N LEU A 17 -22.36 19.70 32.40
CA LEU A 17 -22.59 20.49 33.61
C LEU A 17 -22.10 19.72 34.85
N PRO A 18 -21.09 20.21 35.59
CA PRO A 18 -20.72 19.63 36.88
C PRO A 18 -21.89 19.63 37.88
N LEU A 19 -21.97 18.61 38.75
CA LEU A 19 -23.00 18.48 39.80
C LEU A 19 -23.19 19.72 40.69
N HIS A 20 -22.11 20.46 40.93
CA HIS A 20 -22.07 21.57 41.88
C HIS A 20 -22.26 22.93 41.18
N ASP A 21 -22.33 22.93 39.85
CA ASP A 21 -22.51 24.15 39.06
C ASP A 21 -24.00 24.38 38.76
N TYR A 22 -24.41 25.64 38.79
CA TYR A 22 -25.75 26.04 38.36
C TYR A 22 -25.88 25.98 36.84
N ILE A 23 -27.09 25.68 36.35
CA ILE A 23 -27.39 25.71 34.92
C ILE A 23 -27.19 27.16 34.44
N PRO A 24 -26.24 27.44 33.52
CA PRO A 24 -25.95 28.81 33.10
C PRO A 24 -27.19 29.45 32.48
N HIS A 25 -27.59 30.65 32.89
CA HIS A 25 -28.78 31.31 32.33
C HIS A 25 -28.55 31.84 30.91
N ASN A 26 -27.29 32.12 30.57
CA ASN A 26 -26.93 32.62 29.25
C ASN A 26 -27.01 31.52 28.19
N TYR A 27 -27.90 31.70 27.21
CA TYR A 27 -28.07 30.76 26.10
C TYR A 27 -26.81 30.62 25.25
N ALA A 28 -26.06 31.70 25.04
CA ALA A 28 -24.81 31.66 24.26
C ALA A 28 -23.73 30.80 24.94
N GLU A 29 -23.69 30.79 26.27
CA GLU A 29 -22.76 29.93 27.02
C GLU A 29 -23.15 28.46 26.93
N ARG A 30 -24.45 28.15 26.99
CA ARG A 30 -24.94 26.78 26.77
C ARG A 30 -24.58 26.28 25.39
N GLU A 31 -24.82 27.09 24.36
CA GLU A 31 -24.54 26.76 22.97
C GLU A 31 -23.05 26.47 22.73
N ASN A 32 -22.15 27.26 23.33
CA ASN A 32 -20.70 27.01 23.25
C ASN A 32 -20.24 25.72 23.93
N ARG A 33 -21.00 25.20 24.91
CA ARG A 33 -20.70 23.94 25.60
C ARG A 33 -21.36 22.72 24.94
N GLN A 34 -22.16 22.91 23.89
CA GLN A 34 -22.87 21.82 23.20
C GLN A 34 -21.91 20.98 22.35
N ILE A 35 -22.07 19.66 22.46
CA ILE A 35 -21.32 18.66 21.70
C ILE A 35 -22.22 18.16 20.57
N GLY A 36 -22.03 18.69 19.36
CA GLY A 36 -22.84 18.37 18.17
C GLY A 36 -22.22 17.36 17.20
N TYR A 37 -21.01 16.85 17.44
CA TYR A 37 -20.33 15.98 16.48
C TYR A 37 -20.98 14.58 16.37
N TYR A 38 -21.72 14.13 17.39
CA TYR A 38 -22.30 12.78 17.43
C TYR A 38 -23.22 12.46 16.24
N GLN A 39 -23.97 13.45 15.77
CA GLN A 39 -24.86 13.32 14.61
C GLN A 39 -24.08 13.07 13.30
N TRP A 40 -22.82 13.51 13.26
CA TRP A 40 -21.95 13.42 12.10
C TRP A 40 -21.06 12.17 12.10
N VAL A 41 -21.03 11.41 13.19
CA VAL A 41 -20.15 10.23 13.37
C VAL A 41 -20.26 9.23 12.21
N PRO A 42 -21.46 8.79 11.76
CA PRO A 42 -21.55 7.80 10.68
C PRO A 42 -20.95 8.30 9.36
N PHE A 43 -21.17 9.58 9.04
CA PHE A 43 -20.69 10.19 7.79
C PHE A 43 -19.18 10.39 7.81
N VAL A 44 -18.63 10.80 8.96
CA VAL A 44 -17.18 10.96 9.11
C VAL A 44 -16.48 9.61 9.05
N LEU A 45 -16.94 8.59 9.77
CA LEU A 45 -16.36 7.25 9.69
C LEU A 45 -16.45 6.66 8.28
N ALA A 46 -17.55 6.90 7.55
CA ALA A 46 -17.69 6.49 6.15
C ALA A 46 -16.66 7.22 5.25
N LEU A 47 -16.45 8.51 5.46
CA LEU A 47 -15.45 9.30 4.73
C LEU A 47 -14.02 8.81 5.05
N GLU A 48 -13.70 8.56 6.32
CA GLU A 48 -12.42 8.01 6.75
C GLU A 48 -12.15 6.66 6.07
N ALA A 49 -13.15 5.76 6.05
CA ALA A 49 -13.07 4.47 5.37
C ALA A 49 -12.84 4.60 3.86
N LEU A 50 -13.56 5.51 3.19
CA LEU A 50 -13.37 5.79 1.75
C LEU A 50 -11.96 6.31 1.48
N LEU A 51 -11.47 7.25 2.30
CA LEU A 51 -10.12 7.77 2.18
C LEU A 51 -9.08 6.67 2.36
N PHE A 52 -9.21 5.75 3.34
CA PHE A 52 -8.32 4.60 3.49
C PHE A 52 -8.30 3.66 2.26
N TYR A 53 -9.37 3.65 1.47
CA TYR A 53 -9.45 2.86 0.24
C TYR A 53 -8.78 3.54 -0.97
N VAL A 54 -8.58 4.87 -0.96
CA VAL A 54 -7.99 5.65 -2.07
C VAL A 54 -6.65 5.10 -2.55
N PRO A 55 -5.64 4.79 -1.69
CA PRO A 55 -4.35 4.31 -2.18
C PRO A 55 -4.45 2.96 -2.89
N THR A 56 -5.41 2.11 -2.49
CA THR A 56 -5.73 0.85 -3.19
C THR A 56 -6.30 1.11 -4.58
N ILE A 57 -7.20 2.10 -4.71
CA ILE A 57 -7.72 2.54 -6.00
C ILE A 57 -6.57 3.06 -6.87
N VAL A 58 -5.71 3.93 -6.34
CA VAL A 58 -4.55 4.46 -7.08
C VAL A 58 -3.63 3.35 -7.56
N TRP A 59 -3.33 2.37 -6.70
CA TRP A 59 -2.55 1.20 -7.10
C TRP A 59 -3.23 0.39 -8.21
N ARG A 60 -4.53 0.12 -8.09
CA ARG A 60 -5.29 -0.63 -9.10
C ARG A 60 -5.40 0.13 -10.41
N LEU A 61 -5.75 1.41 -10.37
CA LEU A 61 -5.90 2.25 -11.56
C LEU A 61 -4.56 2.49 -12.24
N LEU A 62 -3.48 2.80 -11.53
CA LEU A 62 -2.19 3.05 -12.19
C LEU A 62 -1.49 1.76 -12.64
N SER A 63 -1.73 0.64 -11.96
CA SER A 63 -1.28 -0.66 -12.48
C SER A 63 -2.10 -1.09 -13.71
N TRP A 64 -3.42 -0.82 -13.73
CA TRP A 64 -4.32 -1.10 -14.85
C TRP A 64 -4.13 -0.16 -16.06
N GLN A 65 -4.01 1.14 -15.81
CA GLN A 65 -3.97 2.22 -16.81
C GLN A 65 -2.65 2.24 -17.59
N SER A 66 -1.69 1.41 -17.19
CA SER A 66 -0.60 1.00 -18.09
C SER A 66 -1.11 0.49 -19.43
N GLY A 67 -2.35 -0.05 -19.50
CA GLY A 67 -2.91 -0.76 -20.65
C GLY A 67 -4.01 -0.06 -21.48
N ILE A 68 -4.38 1.19 -21.21
CA ILE A 68 -5.39 1.91 -22.01
C ILE A 68 -4.70 3.21 -22.46
N TRP A 69 -4.28 3.39 -23.72
CA TRP A 69 -5.06 4.17 -24.71
C TRP A 69 -4.63 3.97 -26.18
N TYR A 70 -3.74 3.05 -26.55
CA TYR A 70 -3.46 2.75 -27.97
C TYR A 70 -3.21 1.26 -28.25
N SER A 71 -4.20 0.66 -28.95
CA SER A 71 -4.22 -0.59 -29.73
C SER A 71 -2.99 -1.53 -29.69
N TYR A 72 -3.22 -2.76 -29.20
CA TYR A 72 -2.48 -4.02 -29.44
C TYR A 72 -1.00 -4.13 -29.01
N TYR A 73 -0.14 -3.15 -29.24
CA TYR A 73 1.31 -3.28 -29.01
C TYR A 73 1.78 -3.06 -27.56
N ILE A 74 1.03 -2.32 -26.74
CA ILE A 74 1.42 -1.99 -25.35
C ILE A 74 0.83 -2.94 -24.30
N THR A 75 -0.20 -3.71 -24.65
CA THR A 75 -0.84 -4.71 -23.76
C THR A 75 0.15 -5.79 -23.30
N ILE A 76 1.18 -6.07 -24.11
CA ILE A 76 2.27 -7.02 -23.83
C ILE A 76 3.31 -6.43 -22.85
N GLY A 77 3.39 -5.10 -22.73
CA GLY A 77 4.43 -4.40 -21.96
C GLY A 77 4.16 -4.24 -20.46
N CYS A 78 2.98 -4.64 -19.98
CA CYS A 78 2.48 -4.21 -18.67
C CYS A 78 2.45 -5.37 -17.67
N ILE A 79 3.35 -5.33 -16.70
CA ILE A 79 3.37 -6.31 -15.61
C ILE A 79 2.28 -5.94 -14.61
N HIS A 80 1.14 -6.62 -14.70
CA HIS A 80 0.13 -6.59 -13.63
C HIS A 80 0.67 -7.36 -12.42
N VAL A 81 1.36 -6.65 -11.52
CA VAL A 81 1.95 -7.26 -10.30
C VAL A 81 0.90 -8.07 -9.53
N GLN A 82 -0.35 -7.59 -9.42
CA GLN A 82 -1.41 -8.31 -8.72
C GLN A 82 -1.79 -9.61 -9.40
N SER A 83 -2.03 -9.60 -10.71
CA SER A 83 -2.38 -10.82 -11.45
C SER A 83 -1.23 -11.82 -11.48
N LEU A 84 0.01 -11.33 -11.60
CA LEU A 84 1.22 -12.15 -11.55
C LEU A 84 1.41 -12.78 -10.18
N VAL A 85 1.30 -11.99 -9.11
CA VAL A 85 1.40 -12.49 -7.73
C VAL A 85 0.27 -13.47 -7.45
N GLN A 86 -0.95 -13.21 -7.93
CA GLN A 86 -2.06 -14.14 -7.78
C GLN A 86 -1.80 -15.45 -8.50
N MET A 87 -1.33 -15.41 -9.75
CA MET A 87 -0.96 -16.61 -10.51
C MET A 87 0.16 -17.40 -9.81
N ALA A 88 1.13 -16.71 -9.19
CA ALA A 88 2.17 -17.35 -8.40
C ALA A 88 1.66 -17.91 -7.05
N CYS A 89 0.67 -17.29 -6.43
CA CYS A 89 0.00 -17.83 -5.23
C CYS A 89 -0.82 -19.08 -5.57
N ASP A 90 -1.58 -19.02 -6.66
CA ASP A 90 -2.42 -20.11 -7.14
C ASP A 90 -1.56 -21.31 -7.61
N SER A 91 -0.34 -21.05 -8.09
CA SER A 91 0.59 -22.10 -8.50
C SER A 91 1.03 -23.02 -7.35
N ARG A 92 0.78 -22.65 -6.09
CA ARG A 92 1.03 -23.51 -4.92
C ARG A 92 0.06 -24.67 -4.80
N LEU A 93 -1.13 -24.52 -5.37
CA LEU A 93 -2.20 -25.52 -5.34
C LEU A 93 -2.11 -26.49 -6.53
N LEU A 94 -1.18 -26.25 -7.46
CA LEU A 94 -1.01 -27.03 -8.67
C LEU A 94 0.02 -28.15 -8.49
N ASP A 95 -0.15 -29.22 -9.25
CA ASP A 95 0.88 -30.25 -9.43
C ASP A 95 2.17 -29.64 -10.02
N LEU A 96 3.31 -30.28 -9.76
CA LEU A 96 4.64 -29.80 -10.16
C LEU A 96 4.72 -29.40 -11.64
N GLU A 97 4.13 -30.19 -12.54
CA GLU A 97 4.17 -29.91 -13.97
C GLU A 97 3.31 -28.70 -14.34
N SER A 98 2.08 -28.63 -13.83
CA SER A 98 1.17 -27.49 -14.03
C SER A 98 1.73 -26.19 -13.42
N ARG A 99 2.39 -26.27 -12.27
CA ARG A 99 3.11 -25.16 -11.64
C ARG A 99 4.24 -24.66 -12.52
N ASN A 100 5.09 -25.56 -13.03
CA ASN A 100 6.19 -25.18 -13.92
C ASN A 100 5.69 -24.49 -15.19
N ARG A 101 4.59 -24.97 -15.79
CA ARG A 101 3.97 -24.30 -16.94
C ARG A 101 3.44 -22.91 -16.58
N ALA A 102 2.77 -22.77 -15.43
CA ALA A 102 2.30 -21.46 -14.96
C ALA A 102 3.46 -20.48 -14.73
N LEU A 103 4.54 -20.92 -14.09
CA LEU A 103 5.73 -20.08 -13.86
C LEU A 103 6.48 -19.77 -15.16
N GLN A 104 6.47 -20.67 -16.15
CA GLN A 104 6.98 -20.38 -17.49
C GLN A 104 6.16 -19.25 -18.15
N THR A 105 4.83 -19.30 -18.06
CA THR A 105 3.96 -18.21 -18.54
C THR A 105 4.24 -16.90 -17.81
N ILE A 106 4.50 -16.93 -16.49
CA ILE A 106 4.91 -15.73 -15.76
C ILE A 106 6.27 -15.23 -16.28
N ALA A 107 7.24 -16.11 -16.48
CA ALA A 107 8.57 -15.75 -16.96
C ALA A 107 8.55 -15.16 -18.37
N THR A 108 7.73 -15.70 -19.29
CA THR A 108 7.52 -15.12 -20.63
C THR A 108 6.88 -13.74 -20.52
N ASN A 109 5.82 -13.58 -19.72
CA ASN A 109 5.17 -12.29 -19.54
C ASN A 109 6.10 -11.23 -18.93
N VAL A 110 6.95 -11.62 -17.97
CA VAL A 110 7.95 -10.74 -17.37
C VAL A 110 9.01 -10.35 -18.40
N GLU A 111 9.53 -11.30 -19.17
CA GLU A 111 10.52 -11.04 -20.22
C GLU A 111 9.97 -10.12 -21.30
N GLU A 112 8.79 -10.44 -21.85
CA GLU A 112 8.11 -9.61 -22.85
C GLU A 112 7.88 -8.19 -22.34
N ALA A 113 7.42 -8.05 -21.10
CA ALA A 113 7.21 -6.74 -20.50
C ALA A 113 8.52 -5.96 -20.23
N LEU A 114 9.62 -6.65 -19.95
CA LEU A 114 10.95 -6.05 -19.84
C LEU A 114 11.51 -5.66 -21.22
N HIS A 115 11.28 -6.46 -22.26
CA HIS A 115 11.74 -6.24 -23.63
C HIS A 115 10.97 -5.12 -24.34
N VAL A 116 9.63 -5.05 -24.22
CA VAL A 116 8.80 -3.99 -24.83
C VAL A 116 9.23 -2.60 -24.35
N LYS A 117 9.70 -2.47 -23.09
CA LYS A 117 10.23 -1.21 -22.56
C LYS A 117 11.51 -0.74 -23.27
N HIS A 118 12.31 -1.66 -23.83
CA HIS A 118 13.52 -1.29 -24.57
C HIS A 118 13.20 -0.63 -25.92
N GLN A 119 12.14 -1.09 -26.61
CA GLN A 119 11.78 -0.60 -27.94
C GLN A 119 11.11 0.79 -27.92
N VAL A 120 10.24 1.06 -26.94
CA VAL A 120 9.53 2.36 -26.84
C VAL A 120 10.47 3.54 -26.52
N MET A 121 11.62 3.28 -25.90
CA MET A 121 12.59 4.31 -25.49
C MET A 121 13.23 5.07 -26.67
N SER A 122 13.04 4.62 -27.92
CA SER A 122 13.55 5.30 -29.12
C SER A 122 12.65 6.46 -29.62
N GLY A 123 11.43 6.60 -29.10
CA GLY A 123 10.43 7.56 -29.63
C GLY A 123 10.36 8.91 -28.90
N ASN A 124 10.90 9.97 -29.49
CA ASN A 124 10.78 11.36 -29.00
C ASN A 124 9.39 11.98 -29.28
N ARG A 125 8.33 11.75 -28.47
CA ARG A 125 7.13 12.64 -28.45
C ARG A 125 6.45 12.74 -27.06
N LEU A 126 6.29 14.00 -26.61
CA LEU A 126 5.48 14.56 -25.49
C LEU A 126 6.17 14.82 -24.12
N LYS A 127 6.48 16.10 -23.86
CA LYS A 127 7.17 16.67 -22.68
C LYS A 127 6.46 16.53 -21.33
N LEU A 128 5.12 16.51 -21.27
CA LEU A 128 4.39 16.34 -20.00
C LEU A 128 4.28 14.86 -19.60
N LEU A 129 4.20 13.98 -20.60
CA LEU A 129 4.35 12.55 -20.46
C LEU A 129 5.78 12.18 -20.02
N ASN A 130 6.80 13.00 -20.33
CA ASN A 130 8.18 12.75 -19.93
C ASN A 130 8.43 12.64 -18.42
N LEU A 131 7.66 13.28 -17.53
CA LEU A 131 7.90 13.10 -16.09
C LEU A 131 7.46 11.69 -15.63
N ILE A 132 6.38 11.16 -16.22
CA ILE A 132 5.89 9.80 -16.00
C ILE A 132 6.72 8.78 -16.81
N ILE A 133 7.35 9.20 -17.91
CA ILE A 133 8.24 8.36 -18.74
C ILE A 133 9.69 8.36 -18.19
N CYS A 134 10.17 9.38 -17.49
CA CYS A 134 11.52 9.42 -16.91
C CYS A 134 11.68 8.34 -15.82
N THR A 135 10.63 8.03 -15.07
CA THR A 135 10.61 6.84 -14.17
C THR A 135 10.49 5.53 -14.96
N ARG A 136 9.98 5.57 -16.20
CA ARG A 136 9.82 4.42 -17.12
C ARG A 136 11.12 3.99 -17.80
N SER A 137 12.04 4.93 -18.06
CA SER A 137 13.33 4.66 -18.72
C SER A 137 14.28 3.78 -17.87
N SER A 138 14.27 3.93 -16.54
CA SER A 138 15.20 3.22 -15.65
C SER A 138 14.87 1.73 -15.45
N GLY A 139 13.78 1.20 -16.02
CA GLY A 139 13.29 -0.15 -15.68
C GLY A 139 12.90 -0.28 -14.20
N ALA A 140 12.49 0.82 -13.59
CA ALA A 140 12.16 0.95 -12.16
C ALA A 140 10.73 1.51 -11.94
N ALA A 141 9.91 1.56 -12.99
CA ALA A 141 8.63 2.25 -13.00
C ALA A 141 7.63 1.64 -12.02
N VAL A 142 7.56 0.30 -12.02
CA VAL A 142 6.65 -0.45 -11.15
C VAL A 142 7.10 -0.30 -9.70
N THR A 143 8.40 -0.37 -9.48
CA THR A 143 9.00 -0.16 -8.15
C THR A 143 8.70 1.25 -7.61
N PHE A 144 8.87 2.28 -8.44
CA PHE A 144 8.58 3.66 -8.09
C PHE A 144 7.09 3.90 -7.83
N LEU A 145 6.22 3.32 -8.67
CA LEU A 145 4.78 3.37 -8.46
C LEU A 145 4.38 2.77 -7.11
N TYR A 146 4.94 1.60 -6.77
CA TYR A 146 4.68 0.93 -5.50
C TYR A 146 5.16 1.76 -4.29
N ILE A 147 6.35 2.35 -4.36
CA ILE A 147 6.86 3.26 -3.32
C ILE A 147 5.95 4.49 -3.19
N SER A 148 5.52 5.07 -4.31
CA SER A 148 4.61 6.23 -4.32
C SER A 148 3.27 5.92 -3.66
N VAL A 149 2.73 4.72 -3.90
CA VAL A 149 1.50 4.24 -3.23
C VAL A 149 1.73 4.04 -1.73
N LYS A 150 2.89 3.52 -1.30
CA LYS A 150 3.22 3.43 0.13
C LYS A 150 3.33 4.80 0.79
N ILE A 151 3.93 5.78 0.11
CA ILE A 151 3.95 7.17 0.57
C ILE A 151 2.52 7.67 0.71
N LEU A 152 1.65 7.40 -0.26
CA LEU A 152 0.24 7.78 -0.20
C LEU A 152 -0.50 7.14 0.98
N TYR A 153 -0.24 5.86 1.32
CA TYR A 153 -0.77 5.24 2.55
C TYR A 153 -0.26 5.94 3.82
N THR A 154 1.02 6.33 3.87
CA THR A 154 1.59 7.07 4.99
C THR A 154 1.00 8.46 5.14
N VAL A 155 0.84 9.20 4.04
CA VAL A 155 0.21 10.53 4.05
C VAL A 155 -1.26 10.42 4.46
N ASN A 156 -1.96 9.42 3.94
CA ASN A 156 -3.35 9.15 4.28
C ASN A 156 -3.52 8.95 5.78
N ILE A 157 -2.77 8.03 6.40
CA ILE A 157 -2.94 7.78 7.84
C ILE A 157 -2.59 8.97 8.73
N VAL A 158 -1.59 9.77 8.35
CA VAL A 158 -1.30 11.04 9.04
C VAL A 158 -2.47 12.02 8.89
N GLY A 159 -3.05 12.09 7.70
CA GLY A 159 -4.26 12.88 7.42
C GLY A 159 -5.46 12.41 8.25
N GLN A 160 -5.64 11.11 8.45
CA GLN A 160 -6.73 10.53 9.25
C GLN A 160 -6.59 10.87 10.73
N ILE A 161 -5.38 10.84 11.28
CA ILE A 161 -5.12 11.31 12.66
C ILE A 161 -5.48 12.79 12.80
N PHE A 162 -5.16 13.62 11.80
CA PHE A 162 -5.53 15.03 11.80
C PHE A 162 -7.04 15.25 11.67
N LEU A 163 -7.71 14.49 10.79
CA LEU A 163 -9.15 14.52 10.59
C LEU A 163 -9.88 14.14 11.88
N LEU A 164 -9.49 13.04 12.52
CA LEU A 164 -10.06 12.58 13.78
C LEU A 164 -9.90 13.61 14.90
N ASN A 165 -8.71 14.20 15.06
CA ASN A 165 -8.48 15.24 16.06
C ASN A 165 -9.32 16.50 15.79
N THR A 166 -9.47 16.89 14.52
CA THR A 166 -10.30 18.03 14.11
C THR A 166 -11.77 17.76 14.37
N PHE A 167 -12.25 16.54 14.08
CA PHE A 167 -13.63 16.13 14.29
C PHE A 167 -14.01 16.12 15.78
N LEU A 168 -13.12 15.66 16.65
CA LEU A 168 -13.33 15.66 18.10
C LEU A 168 -13.26 17.08 18.72
N GLY A 169 -12.93 18.11 17.93
CA GLY A 169 -12.87 19.50 18.38
C GLY A 169 -11.77 19.79 19.40
N ASN A 170 -10.84 18.86 19.63
CA ASN A 170 -9.76 19.06 20.59
C ASN A 170 -8.60 19.81 19.92
N ARG A 171 -8.17 20.94 20.52
CA ARG A 171 -6.98 21.67 20.06
C ARG A 171 -5.67 20.91 20.31
N SER A 172 -5.70 19.93 21.19
CA SER A 172 -4.50 19.22 21.60
C SER A 172 -4.18 18.09 20.64
N LYS A 173 -2.92 18.02 20.18
CA LYS A 173 -2.42 16.94 19.31
C LYS A 173 -2.59 15.53 19.91
N TRP A 174 -2.68 15.44 21.24
CA TRP A 174 -2.66 14.20 22.02
C TRP A 174 -4.01 13.92 22.70
N TYR A 175 -5.09 13.86 21.91
CA TYR A 175 -6.44 13.59 22.43
C TYR A 175 -6.49 12.34 23.33
N GLY A 176 -5.96 11.19 22.86
CA GLY A 176 -6.02 9.94 23.59
C GLY A 176 -5.37 9.99 24.99
N LEU A 177 -4.23 10.68 25.14
CA LEU A 177 -3.55 10.82 26.43
C LEU A 177 -4.33 11.73 27.40
N GLN A 178 -4.99 12.77 26.88
CA GLN A 178 -5.75 13.70 27.73
C GLN A 178 -6.99 13.04 28.32
N VAL A 179 -7.69 12.22 27.54
CA VAL A 179 -8.87 11.51 28.02
C VAL A 179 -8.50 10.44 29.05
N LEU A 180 -7.32 9.80 28.93
CA LEU A 180 -6.82 8.88 29.95
C LEU A 180 -6.46 9.60 31.27
N GLY A 181 -5.98 10.84 31.19
CA GLY A 181 -5.60 11.62 32.38
C GLY A 181 -6.78 12.27 33.12
N ASN A 182 -7.89 12.53 32.43
CA ASN A 182 -9.05 13.22 33.01
C ASN A 182 -10.12 12.22 33.47
N VAL A 183 -10.34 12.13 34.79
CA VAL A 183 -11.51 11.44 35.35
C VAL A 183 -12.75 12.31 35.09
N HIS A 184 -13.46 12.06 33.99
CA HIS A 184 -14.73 12.73 33.71
C HIS A 184 -15.82 12.23 34.68
N ARG A 185 -16.18 13.06 35.68
CA ARG A 185 -17.39 12.84 36.49
C ARG A 185 -18.59 13.27 35.65
N HIS A 186 -19.24 12.32 34.99
CA HIS A 186 -20.45 12.57 34.20
C HIS A 186 -21.65 12.79 35.13
N THR A 187 -22.32 13.93 35.03
CA THR A 187 -23.71 14.12 35.50
C THR A 187 -24.44 15.03 34.52
N VAL A 188 -25.46 14.52 33.82
CA VAL A 188 -26.18 15.27 32.77
C VAL A 188 -27.67 14.88 32.79
N GLN A 189 -28.56 15.79 32.40
CA GLN A 189 -30.02 15.59 32.38
C GLN A 189 -30.48 14.43 31.46
N CYS A 190 -29.82 14.21 30.32
CA CYS A 190 -29.96 12.98 29.52
C CYS A 190 -28.58 12.30 29.43
N VAL A 191 -28.47 11.05 29.89
CA VAL A 191 -27.31 10.20 29.58
C VAL A 191 -27.68 9.35 28.37
N LEU A 192 -27.27 9.78 27.17
CA LEU A 192 -27.42 8.93 26.00
C LEU A 192 -26.25 7.96 25.95
N MET A 193 -26.51 6.67 26.17
CA MET A 193 -25.47 5.63 26.19
C MET A 193 -24.60 5.62 24.91
N ILE A 194 -25.14 6.04 23.77
CA ILE A 194 -24.37 6.13 22.51
C ILE A 194 -23.16 7.07 22.61
N ASN A 195 -23.23 8.12 23.43
CA ASN A 195 -22.13 9.10 23.56
C ASN A 195 -20.94 8.49 24.29
N MET A 196 -21.19 7.72 25.36
CA MET A 196 -20.12 7.00 26.09
C MET A 196 -19.49 5.90 25.23
N PHE A 197 -20.28 5.19 24.41
CA PHE A 197 -19.75 4.20 23.48
C PHE A 197 -18.87 4.85 22.40
N ASN A 198 -19.34 5.93 21.77
CA ASN A 198 -18.58 6.66 20.76
C ASN A 198 -17.24 7.16 21.29
N GLU A 199 -17.18 7.70 22.51
CA GLU A 199 -15.92 8.12 23.14
C GLU A 199 -14.91 6.96 23.21
N LYS A 200 -15.33 5.76 23.63
CA LYS A 200 -14.43 4.60 23.72
C LYS A 200 -13.99 4.11 22.34
N ILE A 201 -14.89 4.14 21.35
CA ILE A 201 -14.56 3.79 19.96
C ILE A 201 -13.51 4.75 19.40
N PHE A 202 -13.67 6.07 19.58
CA PHE A 202 -12.71 7.05 19.09
C PHE A 202 -11.37 6.99 19.79
N LEU A 203 -11.33 6.71 21.09
CA LEU A 203 -10.06 6.45 21.80
C LEU A 203 -9.35 5.22 21.23
N PHE A 204 -10.08 4.13 20.98
CA PHE A 204 -9.52 2.94 20.36
C PHE A 204 -8.99 3.24 18.95
N LEU A 205 -9.78 3.91 18.10
CA LEU A 205 -9.36 4.31 16.75
C LEU A 205 -8.12 5.19 16.77
N TRP A 206 -8.03 6.12 17.71
CA TRP A 206 -6.88 7.01 17.87
C TRP A 206 -5.60 6.22 18.12
N PHE A 207 -5.58 5.30 19.11
CA PHE A 207 -4.41 4.44 19.36
C PHE A 207 -4.11 3.50 18.19
N TRP A 208 -5.16 2.95 17.58
CA TRP A 208 -5.04 2.08 16.42
C TRP A 208 -4.37 2.77 15.23
N TYR A 209 -4.72 4.02 14.95
CA TYR A 209 -4.09 4.80 13.87
C TYR A 209 -2.61 5.05 14.10
N PHE A 210 -2.18 5.28 15.35
CA PHE A 210 -0.74 5.38 15.64
C PHE A 210 0.00 4.05 15.44
N LEU A 211 -0.58 2.92 15.85
CA LEU A 211 0.02 1.60 15.61
C LEU A 211 0.13 1.30 14.11
N LEU A 212 -0.93 1.56 13.36
CA LEU A 212 -0.96 1.36 11.91
C LEU A 212 -0.01 2.35 11.20
N ALA A 213 0.12 3.59 11.66
CA ALA A 213 1.09 4.55 11.15
C ALA A 213 2.53 4.04 11.36
N GLY A 214 2.85 3.54 12.56
CA GLY A 214 4.15 2.93 12.83
C GLY A 214 4.46 1.76 11.88
N ALA A 215 3.52 0.83 11.73
CA ALA A 215 3.69 -0.33 10.84
C ALA A 215 3.86 0.06 9.36
N THR A 216 3.06 1.02 8.88
CA THR A 216 3.12 1.50 7.49
C THR A 216 4.42 2.25 7.19
N ILE A 217 4.88 3.10 8.12
CA ILE A 217 6.16 3.82 8.00
C ILE A 217 7.33 2.85 8.00
N CYS A 218 7.37 1.89 8.93
CA CYS A 218 8.40 0.84 8.94
C CYS A 218 8.41 0.05 7.63
N SER A 219 7.23 -0.29 7.09
CA SER A 219 7.11 -0.93 5.78
C SER A 219 7.66 -0.04 4.66
N LEU A 220 7.31 1.25 4.62
CA LEU A 220 7.79 2.19 3.61
C LEU A 220 9.33 2.25 3.60
N PHE A 221 9.96 2.45 4.75
CA PHE A 221 11.42 2.52 4.84
C PHE A 221 12.10 1.21 4.47
N TYR A 222 11.53 0.08 4.90
CA TYR A 222 12.03 -1.24 4.51
C TYR A 222 12.05 -1.40 2.98
N TRP A 223 10.95 -1.06 2.31
CA TRP A 223 10.84 -1.17 0.84
C TRP A 223 11.75 -0.17 0.11
N ILE A 224 11.87 1.07 0.60
CA ILE A 224 12.83 2.05 0.05
C ILE A 224 14.26 1.51 0.14
N TYR A 225 14.66 0.99 1.30
CA TYR A 225 16.01 0.48 1.55
C TYR A 225 16.36 -0.68 0.61
N ILE A 226 15.50 -1.70 0.51
CA ILE A 226 15.77 -2.88 -0.33
C ILE A 226 15.68 -2.58 -1.83
N SER A 227 14.90 -1.57 -2.23
CA SER A 227 14.75 -1.17 -3.63
C SER A 227 15.87 -0.26 -4.11
N ILE A 228 16.43 0.61 -3.26
CA ILE A 228 17.51 1.53 -3.66
C ILE A 228 18.88 0.85 -3.63
N VAL A 229 19.16 -0.02 -2.65
CA VAL A 229 20.53 -0.55 -2.44
C VAL A 229 20.84 -1.69 -3.43
N PRO A 230 21.77 -1.51 -4.39
CA PRO A 230 22.07 -2.51 -5.42
C PRO A 230 22.65 -3.81 -4.85
N SER A 231 23.46 -3.71 -3.80
CA SER A 231 24.05 -4.89 -3.12
C SER A 231 22.97 -5.79 -2.52
N ARG A 232 21.85 -5.24 -2.05
CA ARG A 232 20.72 -6.03 -1.54
C ARG A 232 19.97 -6.72 -2.67
N GLN A 233 19.89 -6.11 -3.85
CA GLN A 233 19.31 -6.72 -5.04
C GLN A 233 20.16 -7.92 -5.50
N LEU A 234 21.48 -7.73 -5.60
CA LEU A 234 22.43 -8.81 -5.95
C LEU A 234 22.38 -9.96 -4.94
N ASN A 235 22.47 -9.68 -3.65
CA ASN A 235 22.47 -10.71 -2.61
C ASN A 235 21.14 -11.48 -2.56
N PHE A 236 20.01 -10.83 -2.86
CA PHE A 236 18.72 -11.48 -2.92
C PHE A 236 18.65 -12.49 -4.07
N VAL A 237 18.94 -12.04 -5.30
CA VAL A 237 18.90 -12.93 -6.48
C VAL A 237 19.98 -14.01 -6.39
N GLY A 238 21.17 -13.65 -5.91
CA GLY A 238 22.28 -14.58 -5.73
C GLY A 238 21.92 -15.76 -4.83
N LYS A 239 21.19 -15.54 -3.73
CA LYS A 239 20.73 -16.63 -2.84
C LYS A 239 19.84 -17.67 -3.55
N TYR A 240 18.95 -17.23 -4.44
CA TYR A 240 18.10 -18.14 -5.19
C TYR A 240 18.90 -18.89 -6.27
N LEU A 241 19.84 -18.23 -6.96
CA LEU A 241 20.67 -18.85 -7.99
C LEU A 241 21.70 -19.84 -7.43
N THR A 242 22.30 -19.56 -6.27
CA THR A 242 23.19 -20.52 -5.59
C THR A 242 22.46 -21.80 -5.19
N GLY A 243 21.14 -21.74 -4.98
CA GLY A 243 20.34 -22.95 -4.80
C GLY A 243 20.15 -23.76 -6.09
N ILE A 244 20.14 -23.10 -7.25
CA ILE A 244 19.85 -23.68 -8.58
C ILE A 244 21.04 -24.46 -9.14
N GLU A 245 22.23 -23.88 -9.10
CA GLU A 245 23.41 -24.47 -9.76
C GLU A 245 24.18 -25.47 -8.85
N GLY A 246 23.77 -25.63 -7.60
CA GLY A 246 24.59 -26.30 -6.59
C GLY A 246 25.89 -25.53 -6.37
N TYR A 247 26.94 -26.19 -5.86
CA TYR A 247 28.24 -25.56 -5.54
C TYR A 247 28.97 -24.89 -6.73
N LYS A 248 28.41 -24.93 -7.95
CA LYS A 248 28.90 -24.11 -9.07
C LYS A 248 28.66 -22.64 -8.73
N MET A 249 29.75 -21.93 -8.49
CA MET A 249 29.71 -20.50 -8.26
C MET A 249 29.30 -19.80 -9.55
N VAL A 250 28.07 -19.29 -9.59
CA VAL A 250 27.63 -18.32 -10.60
C VAL A 250 28.67 -17.21 -10.66
N ASP A 251 29.26 -16.99 -11.83
CA ASP A 251 30.24 -15.93 -12.02
C ASP A 251 29.65 -14.57 -11.58
N SER A 252 30.37 -13.87 -10.71
CA SER A 252 29.95 -12.58 -10.14
C SER A 252 29.61 -11.54 -11.21
N GLN A 253 30.31 -11.57 -12.36
CA GLN A 253 30.05 -10.66 -13.47
C GLN A 253 28.78 -11.06 -14.24
N SER A 254 28.55 -12.35 -14.42
CA SER A 254 27.33 -12.89 -15.04
C SER A 254 26.10 -12.63 -14.18
N LEU A 255 26.19 -12.82 -12.85
CA LEU A 255 25.14 -12.44 -11.89
C LEU A 255 24.82 -10.94 -11.97
N ARG A 256 25.86 -10.09 -11.97
CA ARG A 256 25.69 -8.64 -12.04
C ARG A 256 25.01 -8.19 -13.34
N ARG A 257 25.36 -8.81 -14.48
CA ARG A 257 24.72 -8.57 -15.78
C ARG A 257 23.26 -9.02 -15.76
N PHE A 258 22.98 -10.22 -15.26
CA PHE A 258 21.62 -10.72 -15.11
C PHE A 258 20.74 -9.80 -14.25
N VAL A 259 21.23 -9.37 -13.10
CA VAL A 259 20.45 -8.51 -12.19
C VAL A 259 20.23 -7.10 -12.76
N PHE A 260 21.28 -6.42 -13.25
CA PHE A 260 21.15 -5.01 -13.65
C PHE A 260 20.74 -4.78 -15.11
N HIS A 261 21.05 -5.71 -16.02
CA HIS A 261 20.75 -5.52 -17.46
C HIS A 261 19.53 -6.32 -17.90
N PHE A 262 19.42 -7.59 -17.46
CA PHE A 262 18.30 -8.48 -17.82
C PHE A 262 17.07 -8.23 -16.94
N LEU A 263 17.15 -8.50 -15.64
CA LEU A 263 16.03 -8.30 -14.70
C LEU A 263 15.70 -6.83 -14.45
N ARG A 264 16.73 -6.00 -14.27
CA ARG A 264 16.63 -4.60 -13.81
C ARG A 264 15.91 -4.50 -12.45
N GLN A 265 15.63 -3.28 -12.02
CA GLN A 265 14.99 -3.02 -10.73
C GLN A 265 13.57 -3.61 -10.65
N ASP A 266 12.76 -3.47 -11.70
CA ASP A 266 11.39 -4.00 -11.74
C ASP A 266 11.38 -5.54 -11.69
N GLY A 267 12.27 -6.24 -12.39
CA GLY A 267 12.36 -7.72 -12.34
C GLY A 267 12.75 -8.23 -10.95
N VAL A 268 13.72 -7.57 -10.29
CA VAL A 268 14.08 -7.90 -8.90
C VAL A 268 12.92 -7.61 -7.95
N PHE A 269 12.23 -6.49 -8.13
CA PHE A 269 11.05 -6.14 -7.34
C PHE A 269 9.95 -7.20 -7.46
N LEU A 270 9.69 -7.71 -8.67
CA LEU A 270 8.70 -8.75 -8.91
C LEU A 270 9.08 -10.08 -8.24
N LEU A 271 10.33 -10.51 -8.37
CA LEU A 271 10.82 -11.70 -7.67
C LEU A 271 10.64 -11.55 -6.15
N ARG A 272 10.92 -10.36 -5.59
CA ARG A 272 10.65 -10.10 -4.17
C ARG A 272 9.17 -10.19 -3.84
N MET A 273 8.28 -9.63 -4.65
CA MET A 273 6.84 -9.70 -4.43
C MET A 273 6.34 -11.16 -4.46
N VAL A 274 6.81 -11.96 -5.41
CA VAL A 274 6.54 -13.40 -5.48
C VAL A 274 7.06 -14.11 -4.23
N ALA A 275 8.30 -13.85 -3.81
CA ALA A 275 8.85 -14.44 -2.57
C ALA A 275 8.01 -14.09 -1.33
N THR A 276 7.56 -12.83 -1.20
CA THR A 276 6.80 -12.37 -0.03
C THR A 276 5.36 -12.88 0.02
N HIS A 277 4.72 -13.10 -1.13
CA HIS A 277 3.29 -13.44 -1.20
C HIS A 277 3.04 -14.91 -1.57
N ALA A 278 3.78 -15.45 -2.54
CA ALA A 278 3.68 -16.84 -2.98
C ALA A 278 4.64 -17.79 -2.23
N GLY A 279 5.67 -17.25 -1.59
CA GLY A 279 6.67 -18.02 -0.84
C GLY A 279 7.94 -18.32 -1.64
N GLU A 280 8.89 -19.03 -1.02
CA GLU A 280 10.24 -19.19 -1.57
C GLU A 280 10.30 -20.14 -2.75
N LEU A 281 9.51 -21.22 -2.76
CA LEU A 281 9.56 -22.25 -3.81
C LEU A 281 9.11 -21.71 -5.19
N PRO A 282 7.96 -21.04 -5.34
CA PRO A 282 7.60 -20.43 -6.62
C PRO A 282 8.60 -19.35 -7.08
N CYS A 283 9.15 -18.57 -6.14
CA CYS A 283 10.18 -17.58 -6.45
C CYS A 283 11.46 -18.23 -6.97
N TYR A 284 11.87 -19.34 -6.36
CA TYR A 284 13.05 -20.12 -6.76
C TYR A 284 12.89 -20.67 -8.18
N GLU A 285 11.76 -21.30 -8.48
CA GLU A 285 11.46 -21.83 -9.81
C GLU A 285 11.38 -20.70 -10.86
N LEU A 286 10.73 -19.58 -10.54
CA LEU A 286 10.66 -18.42 -11.41
C LEU A 286 12.06 -17.83 -11.69
N ALA A 287 12.90 -17.69 -10.66
CA ALA A 287 14.28 -17.23 -10.81
C ALA A 287 15.10 -18.19 -11.70
N LYS A 288 14.91 -19.51 -11.55
CA LYS A 288 15.53 -20.54 -12.39
C LYS A 288 15.12 -20.41 -13.85
N THR A 289 13.83 -20.28 -14.13
CA THR A 289 13.32 -20.12 -15.49
C THR A 289 13.86 -18.86 -16.15
N LEU A 290 13.92 -17.74 -15.41
CA LEU A 290 14.48 -16.49 -15.91
C LEU A 290 16.00 -16.57 -16.16
N TRP A 291 16.73 -17.29 -15.31
CA TRP A 291 18.17 -17.52 -15.49
C TRP A 291 18.48 -18.38 -16.72
N ASN A 292 17.76 -19.49 -16.90
CA ASN A 292 17.93 -20.36 -18.06
C ASN A 292 17.70 -19.58 -19.35
N LYS A 293 16.61 -18.80 -19.43
CA LYS A 293 16.34 -17.92 -20.58
C LYS A 293 17.46 -16.90 -20.84
N TYR A 294 18.05 -16.34 -19.78
CA TYR A 294 19.20 -15.45 -19.93
C TYR A 294 20.43 -16.17 -20.51
N CYS A 295 20.69 -17.41 -20.08
CA CYS A 295 21.76 -18.25 -20.62
C CYS A 295 21.50 -18.62 -22.09
N ASP A 296 20.29 -19.06 -22.44
CA ASP A 296 19.90 -19.40 -23.81
C ASP A 296 20.06 -18.21 -24.76
N ASN A 297 19.60 -17.02 -24.32
CA ASN A 297 19.77 -15.77 -25.08
C ASN A 297 21.24 -15.34 -25.24
N LYS A 298 22.13 -15.79 -24.35
CA LYS A 298 23.57 -15.54 -24.44
C LYS A 298 24.24 -16.51 -25.40
N GLU A 299 23.85 -17.79 -25.40
CA GLU A 299 24.35 -18.82 -26.31
C GLU A 299 23.92 -18.56 -27.76
N GLY A 300 22.65 -18.21 -27.99
CA GLY A 300 22.16 -17.86 -29.34
C GLY A 300 22.95 -16.73 -29.98
N LYS A 301 23.26 -15.67 -29.21
CA LYS A 301 24.10 -14.55 -29.68
C LYS A 301 25.55 -14.94 -29.98
N MET A 302 26.04 -16.06 -29.45
CA MET A 302 27.39 -16.56 -29.72
C MET A 302 27.44 -17.41 -31.00
N HIS A 303 26.33 -18.00 -31.42
CA HIS A 303 26.22 -18.75 -32.67
C HIS A 303 25.97 -17.86 -33.90
N ASP A 304 25.41 -16.66 -33.70
CA ASP A 304 25.16 -15.69 -34.77
C ASP A 304 26.39 -14.84 -35.17
N VAL A 305 27.57 -15.07 -34.56
CA VAL A 305 28.84 -14.38 -34.84
C VAL A 305 29.83 -15.34 -35.49
#